data_AF-A0A816MFE9-F1
#
_entry.id   AF-A0A816MFE9-F1
#
_cell.length_a   1.000
_cell.length_b   1.000
_cell.length_c   1.000
_cell.angle_alpha   90.00
_cell.angle_beta   90.00
_cell.angle_gamma   90.00
#
_symmetry.space_group_name_H-M   'P 1'
#
loop_
_entity.id
_entity.type
_entity.pdbx_description
1 polymer ?
#
loop_
_entity_poly.entity_id
_entity_poly.type
_entity_poly.pdbx_seq_one_letter_code
_entity_poly.pdbx_strand_id
1 'polypeptide(L)'
;MKFTTFNLAQRHAQSDHLWKDYISSADAIVFLVDAADSIRFARAKAELDNLLKDEKIFNVPIVILGSKSDSQNAVDEKRFRAALDLSETMEQ
;
A
#
# COMPACT_ATOMS: atom_id res chain seq x y z
N MET A 1 -19.05 -5.53 -12.19
CA MET A 1 -18.19 -5.44 -10.99
C MET A 1 -18.24 -4.03 -10.45
N LYS A 2 -18.46 -3.85 -9.14
CA LYS A 2 -18.33 -2.56 -8.45
C LYS A 2 -16.96 -2.55 -7.78
N PHE A 3 -16.16 -1.54 -8.08
CA PHE A 3 -14.90 -1.30 -7.39
C PHE A 3 -15.06 -0.04 -6.55
N THR A 4 -14.83 -0.15 -5.24
CA THR A 4 -14.84 1.01 -4.35
C THR A 4 -13.39 1.39 -4.08
N THR A 5 -12.94 2.50 -4.66
CA THR A 5 -11.56 3.00 -4.50
C THR A 5 -11.57 4.16 -3.50
N PHE A 6 -10.80 4.04 -2.43
CA PHE A 6 -10.63 5.11 -1.44
C PHE A 6 -9.21 5.68 -1.54
N ASN A 7 -9.10 6.98 -1.83
CA ASN A 7 -7.81 7.67 -1.82
C ASN A 7 -7.56 8.23 -0.42
N LEU A 8 -6.57 7.66 0.26
CA LEU A 8 -6.26 7.95 1.67
C LEU A 8 -4.98 8.75 1.83
N ALA A 9 -4.52 9.44 0.78
CA ALA A 9 -3.25 10.18 0.76
C ALA A 9 -3.15 11.32 1.80
N GLN A 10 -4.18 11.59 2.61
CA GLN A 10 -4.09 12.50 3.75
C GLN A 10 -4.68 11.84 5.01
N ARG A 11 -3.80 11.21 5.81
CA ARG A 11 -4.11 10.88 7.22
C ARG A 11 -4.40 12.18 7.97
N HIS A 12 -5.68 12.52 8.11
CA HIS A 12 -6.15 13.29 9.25
C HIS A 12 -6.45 12.30 10.37
N ALA A 13 -6.00 12.60 11.59
CA ALA A 13 -6.10 11.72 12.77
C ALA A 13 -7.53 11.26 13.14
N GLN A 14 -8.55 11.78 12.46
CA GLN A 14 -9.97 11.44 12.62
C GLN A 14 -10.41 10.21 11.79
N SER A 15 -9.60 9.74 10.84
CA SER A 15 -9.99 8.69 9.89
C SER A 15 -9.48 7.27 10.24
N ASP A 16 -8.67 7.14 11.30
CA ASP A 16 -8.07 5.85 11.70
C ASP A 16 -9.12 4.83 12.20
N HIS A 17 -10.30 5.27 12.66
CA HIS A 17 -11.41 4.36 13.03
C HIS A 17 -12.15 3.84 11.79
N LEU A 18 -12.47 4.75 10.86
CA LEU A 18 -13.11 4.42 9.59
C LEU A 18 -12.26 3.45 8.76
N TRP A 19 -10.93 3.61 8.79
CA TRP A 19 -9.96 2.69 8.20
C TRP A 19 -10.24 1.23 8.56
N LYS A 20 -10.39 0.93 9.86
CA LYS A 20 -10.58 -0.46 10.33
C LYS A 20 -11.91 -1.05 9.89
N ASP A 21 -12.97 -0.24 9.85
CA ASP A 21 -14.30 -0.71 9.46
C ASP A 21 -14.40 -0.99 7.96
N TYR A 22 -13.84 -0.12 7.12
CA TYR A 22 -13.88 -0.30 5.67
C TYR A 22 -13.05 -1.50 5.21
N ILE A 23 -11.87 -1.65 5.79
CA ILE A 23 -10.93 -2.71 5.42
C ILE A 23 -11.44 -4.10 5.81
N SER A 24 -12.22 -4.20 6.90
CA SER A 24 -12.85 -5.46 7.31
C SER A 24 -13.82 -6.04 6.27
N SER A 25 -14.29 -5.23 5.32
CA SER A 25 -15.28 -5.61 4.31
C SER A 25 -14.74 -5.60 2.88
N ALA A 26 -13.44 -5.33 2.70
CA ALA A 26 -12.85 -5.19 1.38
C ALA A 26 -12.53 -6.56 0.75
N ASP A 27 -12.93 -6.76 -0.50
CA ASP A 27 -12.57 -7.98 -1.28
C ASP A 27 -11.10 -7.98 -1.73
N ALA A 28 -10.49 -6.80 -1.87
CA ALA A 28 -9.10 -6.60 -2.24
C ALA A 28 -8.62 -5.21 -1.80
N ILE A 29 -7.32 -5.07 -1.53
CA ILE A 29 -6.71 -3.79 -1.15
C ILE A 29 -5.70 -3.39 -2.21
N VAL A 30 -5.77 -2.14 -2.68
CA VAL A 30 -4.77 -1.56 -3.58
C VAL A 30 -3.98 -0.50 -2.82
N PHE A 31 -2.69 -0.77 -2.59
CA PHE A 31 -1.77 0.10 -1.87
C PHE A 31 -0.93 0.92 -2.86
N LEU A 32 -1.28 2.19 -3.05
CA LEU A 32 -0.60 3.09 -3.98
C LEU A 32 0.54 3.84 -3.28
N VAL A 33 1.75 3.73 -3.85
CA VAL A 33 2.95 4.43 -3.38
C VAL A 33 3.48 5.30 -4.50
N ASP A 34 3.81 6.55 -4.21
CA ASP A 34 4.38 7.46 -5.20
C ASP A 34 5.84 7.07 -5.49
N ALA A 35 6.08 6.42 -6.62
CA ALA A 35 7.41 5.96 -7.02
C ALA A 35 8.39 7.11 -7.28
N ALA A 36 7.92 8.35 -7.43
CA ALA A 36 8.80 9.52 -7.59
C ALA A 36 9.19 10.18 -6.26
N ASP A 37 8.62 9.74 -5.12
CA ASP A 37 8.90 10.29 -3.79
C ASP A 37 9.51 9.24 -2.87
N SER A 38 10.80 8.95 -3.09
CA SER A 38 11.56 7.97 -2.32
C SER A 38 11.69 8.32 -0.83
N ILE A 39 11.53 9.60 -0.45
CA ILE A 39 11.58 10.03 0.95
C ILE A 39 10.41 9.44 1.75
N ARG A 40 9.26 9.24 1.08
CA ARG A 40 8.05 8.68 1.71
C ARG A 40 8.06 7.16 1.81
N PHE A 41 9.02 6.47 1.20
CA PHE A 41 9.06 5.00 1.20
C PHE A 41 9.16 4.40 2.61
N ALA A 42 9.98 4.98 3.48
CA ALA A 42 10.08 4.53 4.86
C ALA A 42 8.73 4.60 5.60
N ARG A 43 7.96 5.67 5.35
CA ARG A 43 6.61 5.82 5.90
C ARG A 43 5.63 4.83 5.26
N ALA A 44 5.65 4.69 3.94
CA ALA A 44 4.80 3.76 3.20
C ALA A 44 5.02 2.32 3.67
N LYS A 45 6.28 1.91 3.88
CA LYS A 45 6.65 0.62 4.47
C LYS A 45 6.04 0.44 5.86
N ALA A 46 6.19 1.42 6.76
CA ALA A 46 5.63 1.31 8.11
C ALA A 46 4.10 1.16 8.11
N GLU A 47 3.39 1.86 7.23
CA GLU A 47 1.95 1.69 7.07
C GLU A 47 1.58 0.33 6.49
N LEU A 48 2.34 -0.16 5.49
CA LEU A 48 2.15 -1.49 4.91
C LEU A 48 2.37 -2.59 5.95
N ASP A 49 3.44 -2.50 6.75
CA ASP A 49 3.72 -3.45 7.84
C ASP A 49 2.60 -3.45 8.89
N ASN A 50 2.04 -2.28 9.21
CA ASN A 50 0.92 -2.16 10.15
C ASN A 50 -0.36 -2.75 9.56
N LEU A 51 -0.59 -2.53 8.26
CA LEU A 51 -1.71 -3.10 7.53
C LEU A 51 -1.60 -4.63 7.53
N LEU A 52 -0.48 -5.20 7.14
CA LEU A 52 -0.23 -6.65 7.09
C LEU A 52 -0.34 -7.37 8.45
N LYS A 53 -0.18 -6.64 9.56
CA LYS A 53 -0.37 -7.17 10.92
C LYS A 53 -1.84 -7.23 11.36
N ASP A 54 -2.75 -6.60 10.64
CA ASP A 54 -4.17 -6.61 10.98
C ASP A 54 -4.80 -7.96 10.58
N GLU A 55 -5.24 -8.74 11.57
CA GLU A 55 -5.82 -10.06 11.37
C GLU A 55 -7.04 -10.04 10.45
N LYS A 56 -7.73 -8.90 10.36
CA LYS A 56 -8.94 -8.75 9.53
C LYS A 56 -8.68 -8.79 8.04
N ILE A 57 -7.43 -8.56 7.61
CA ILE A 57 -7.05 -8.58 6.18
C ILE A 57 -6.18 -9.76 5.81
N PHE A 58 -5.94 -10.69 6.73
CA PHE A 58 -5.06 -11.83 6.51
C PHE A 58 -5.42 -12.62 5.23
N ASN A 59 -6.70 -12.66 4.89
CA ASN A 59 -7.21 -13.37 3.71
C ASN A 59 -7.61 -12.44 2.54
N VAL A 60 -7.29 -11.15 2.61
CA VAL A 60 -7.65 -10.17 1.58
C VAL A 60 -6.43 -9.96 0.67
N PRO A 61 -6.53 -10.19 -0.65
CA PRO A 61 -5.42 -9.96 -1.57
C PRO A 61 -5.04 -8.47 -1.60
N ILE A 62 -3.74 -8.20 -1.49
CA ILE A 62 -3.17 -6.85 -1.51
C ILE A 62 -2.32 -6.66 -2.77
N VAL A 63 -2.61 -5.61 -3.52
CA VAL A 63 -1.84 -5.21 -4.70
C VAL A 63 -1.11 -3.91 -4.40
N ILE A 64 0.21 -3.88 -4.56
CA ILE A 64 1.02 -2.69 -4.33
C ILE A 64 1.38 -2.08 -5.68
N LEU A 65 1.06 -0.79 -5.88
CA LEU A 65 1.26 -0.09 -7.14
C LEU A 65 2.16 1.14 -6.96
N GLY A 66 3.22 1.22 -7.77
CA GLY A 66 4.07 2.41 -7.91
C GLY A 66 3.42 3.44 -8.84
N SER A 67 2.83 4.49 -8.27
CA SER A 67 2.29 5.63 -9.03
C SER A 67 3.43 6.54 -9.54
N LYS A 68 3.22 7.19 -10.69
CA LYS A 68 4.19 8.11 -11.34
C LYS A 68 5.50 7.47 -11.81
N SER A 69 5.43 6.23 -12.30
CA SER A 69 6.57 5.49 -12.87
C SER A 69 7.17 6.14 -14.13
N ASP A 70 6.48 7.12 -14.72
CA ASP A 70 6.89 7.92 -15.88
C ASP A 70 7.75 9.14 -15.53
N SER A 71 7.85 9.50 -14.25
CA SER A 71 8.65 10.65 -13.81
C SER A 71 10.16 10.36 -13.89
N GLN A 72 10.98 11.35 -14.22
CA GLN A 72 12.45 11.21 -14.20
C GLN A 72 13.00 10.85 -12.82
N ASN A 73 12.26 11.16 -11.76
CA ASN A 73 12.62 10.83 -10.37
C ASN A 73 12.04 9.49 -9.91
N ALA A 74 11.31 8.77 -10.79
CA ALA A 74 10.76 7.48 -10.45
C ALA A 74 11.88 6.49 -10.14
N VAL A 75 11.76 5.79 -9.01
CA VAL A 75 12.73 4.75 -8.64
C VAL A 75 12.41 3.48 -9.42
N ASP A 76 13.47 2.82 -9.89
CA ASP A 76 13.36 1.54 -10.56
C ASP A 76 12.61 0.51 -9.72
N GLU A 77 11.91 -0.41 -10.38
CA GLU A 77 11.12 -1.45 -9.74
C GLU A 77 11.91 -2.23 -8.67
N LYS A 78 13.18 -2.57 -8.94
CA LYS A 78 14.02 -3.27 -7.96
C LYS A 78 14.24 -2.45 -6.68
N ARG A 79 14.46 -1.14 -6.81
CA ARG A 79 14.61 -0.23 -5.68
C ARG A 79 13.29 -0.01 -4.95
N PHE A 80 12.19 0.09 -5.69
CA PHE A 80 10.85 0.19 -5.13
C PHE A 80 10.51 -1.03 -4.27
N ARG A 81 10.71 -2.24 -4.81
CA ARG A 81 10.51 -3.51 -4.10
C ARG A 81 11.40 -3.60 -2.86
N ALA A 82 12.70 -3.30 -3.00
CA ALA A 82 13.64 -3.32 -1.87
C ALA A 82 13.27 -2.31 -0.77
N ALA A 83 12.82 -1.11 -1.14
CA ALA A 83 12.47 -0.08 -0.16
C ALA A 83 11.20 -0.40 0.64
N LEU A 84 10.28 -1.15 0.04
CA LEU A 84 9.07 -1.64 0.69
C LEU A 84 9.27 -3.02 1.33
N ASP A 85 10.49 -3.57 1.29
CA ASP A 85 10.83 -4.91 1.80
C ASP A 85 9.95 -6.02 1.19
N LEU A 86 9.57 -5.81 -0.08
CA LEU A 86 8.87 -6.78 -0.90
C LEU A 86 9.92 -7.77 -1.42
N SER A 87 10.39 -8.64 -0.53
CA SER A 87 11.13 -9.83 -0.94
C SER A 87 10.25 -10.66 -1.88
N GLU A 88 10.85 -11.23 -2.91
CA GLU A 88 10.16 -12.06 -3.91
C GLU A 88 9.35 -13.14 -3.19
N THR A 89 8.04 -12.93 -3.06
CA THR A 89 7.16 -13.94 -2.49
C THR A 89 7.18 -15.10 -3.45
N MET A 90 7.91 -16.16 -3.08
CA MET A 90 7.85 -17.45 -3.74
C MET A 90 6.38 -17.88 -3.79
N GLU A 91 5.78 -17.81 -4.97
CA GLU A 91 4.63 -18.65 -5.29
C GLU A 91 5.09 -20.11 -5.13
N GLN A 92 4.59 -20.80 -4.11
CA GLN A 92 4.61 -22.26 -4.02
C GLN A 92 3.23 -22.80 -4.36
#